data_AF-A0A536P2A5-F1
#
_entry.id   AF-A0A536P2A5-F1
#
_cell.length_a   1.000
_cell.length_b   1.000
_cell.length_c   1.000
_cell.angle_alpha   90.00
_cell.angle_beta   90.00
_cell.angle_gamma   90.00
#
_symmetry.space_group_name_H-M   'P 1'
#
loop_
_entity.id
_entity.type
_entity.pdbx_description
1 polymer ?
#
loop_
_entity_poly.entity_id
_entity_poly.type
_entity_poly.pdbx_seq_one_letter_code
_entity_poly.pdbx_strand_id
1 'polypeptide(L)'
;MKSMEASRLTDQAELKRFVDRLLEASPAQQTEVLVTEWDSALTRFANNGIHQNVAERDVSVRVRVVKDGKTGVASINQLKETAAQDVLRRAIAIADLQPKGELVPMPGPAKSHPVEAWSDATAAATPEQRADFVEAICAKAGRAGLKAFGAFSTGAEQLAIANSLGVFHHHRSTEATINTVVMGEAGSGYADRSAIDVRELDKDSLADEVIDKAQRNQNAQPVEPGDYEVVLEEYAVAEMLEFLSFIGFGALAAQEERSFMRLGERITGENIDIWDDGLDPKKCN
;
A
#
# COMPACT_ATOMS: atom_id res chain seq x y z
N MET A 1 -7.83 31.61 7.86
CA MET A 1 -7.08 30.35 8.09
C MET A 1 -8.12 29.28 8.39
N LYS A 2 -8.50 28.46 7.40
CA LYS A 2 -9.44 27.35 7.66
C LYS A 2 -8.70 26.35 8.54
N SER A 3 -9.27 26.04 9.70
CA SER A 3 -8.81 24.97 10.57
C SER A 3 -8.63 23.71 9.73
N MET A 4 -7.39 23.26 9.55
CA MET A 4 -7.10 21.97 8.94
C MET A 4 -7.43 20.92 9.99
N GLU A 5 -8.56 20.25 9.81
CA GLU A 5 -8.90 19.07 10.60
C GLU A 5 -7.88 17.97 10.26
N ALA A 6 -7.39 17.27 11.28
CA ALA A 6 -6.59 16.07 11.11
C ALA A 6 -7.31 15.03 10.22
N SER A 7 -6.56 14.06 9.69
CA SER A 7 -7.07 12.91 8.92
C SER A 7 -8.50 12.51 9.31
N ARG A 8 -9.40 12.54 8.33
CA ARG A 8 -10.86 12.47 8.54
C ARG A 8 -11.41 11.05 8.44
N LEU A 9 -10.66 10.05 8.89
CA LEU A 9 -11.13 8.67 8.91
C LEU A 9 -12.42 8.53 9.74
N THR A 10 -13.34 7.68 9.27
CA THR A 10 -14.59 7.36 9.95
C THR A 10 -14.29 6.73 11.31
N ASP A 11 -15.05 7.11 12.35
CA ASP A 11 -14.88 6.57 13.69
C ASP A 11 -15.11 5.04 13.72
N GLN A 12 -14.31 4.32 14.53
CA GLN A 12 -14.38 2.87 14.64
C GLN A 12 -15.78 2.38 15.05
N ALA A 13 -16.46 3.08 15.96
CA ALA A 13 -17.79 2.68 16.40
C ALA A 13 -18.83 2.91 15.29
N GLU A 14 -18.65 3.93 14.45
CA GLU A 14 -19.50 4.14 13.27
C GLU A 14 -19.29 3.06 12.21
N LEU A 15 -18.03 2.73 11.89
CA LEU A 15 -17.71 1.60 11.00
C LEU A 15 -18.28 0.29 11.53
N LYS A 16 -18.12 0.02 12.83
CA LYS A 16 -18.67 -1.18 13.46
C LYS A 16 -20.20 -1.25 13.31
N ARG A 17 -20.91 -0.16 13.59
CA ARG A 17 -22.37 -0.09 13.40
C ARG A 17 -22.80 -0.27 11.95
N PHE A 18 -21.99 0.19 10.99
CA PHE A 18 -22.26 -0.02 9.57
C PHE A 18 -22.12 -1.49 9.18
N VAL A 19 -21.01 -2.14 9.55
CA VAL A 19 -20.77 -3.55 9.20
C VAL A 19 -21.72 -4.50 9.95
N ASP A 20 -22.01 -4.25 11.23
CA ASP A 20 -22.94 -5.07 12.02
C ASP A 20 -24.33 -5.12 11.35
N ARG A 21 -24.87 -3.95 10.95
CA ARG A 21 -26.17 -3.87 10.25
C ARG A 21 -26.17 -4.60 8.91
N LEU A 22 -25.06 -4.51 8.16
CA LEU A 22 -24.93 -5.21 6.88
C LEU A 22 -24.92 -6.72 7.08
N LEU A 23 -24.21 -7.21 8.10
CA LEU A 23 -24.19 -8.63 8.46
C LEU A 23 -25.57 -9.12 8.94
N GLU A 24 -26.24 -8.36 9.81
CA GLU A 24 -27.59 -8.67 10.32
C GLU A 24 -28.64 -8.74 9.20
N ALA A 25 -28.51 -7.89 8.17
CA ALA A 25 -29.43 -7.86 7.04
C ALA A 25 -29.20 -9.00 6.02
N SER A 26 -28.09 -9.74 6.12
CA SER A 26 -27.72 -10.75 5.12
C SER A 26 -28.51 -12.06 5.27
N PRO A 27 -29.19 -12.54 4.20
CA PRO A 27 -29.84 -13.84 4.19
C PRO A 27 -28.91 -15.01 3.82
N ALA A 28 -27.62 -14.75 3.55
CA ALA A 28 -26.65 -15.77 3.13
C ALA A 28 -26.14 -16.60 4.32
N GLN A 29 -25.75 -17.87 4.08
CA GLN A 29 -25.19 -18.73 5.13
C GLN A 29 -23.92 -18.13 5.76
N GLN A 30 -23.08 -17.45 4.97
CA GLN A 30 -21.95 -16.70 5.47
C GLN A 30 -21.81 -15.35 4.75
N THR A 31 -21.43 -14.31 5.48
CA THR A 31 -21.18 -12.96 4.94
C THR A 31 -19.95 -12.36 5.58
N GLU A 32 -19.11 -11.73 4.75
CA GLU A 32 -17.93 -10.97 5.16
C GLU A 32 -18.02 -9.57 4.56
N VAL A 33 -17.65 -8.58 5.36
CA VAL A 33 -17.54 -7.18 4.97
C VAL A 33 -16.11 -6.74 5.26
N LEU A 34 -15.45 -6.28 4.21
CA LEU A 34 -14.16 -5.60 4.30
C LEU A 34 -14.39 -4.12 3.96
N VAL A 35 -14.04 -3.23 4.88
CA VAL A 35 -14.03 -1.79 4.67
C VAL A 35 -12.58 -1.33 4.66
N THR A 36 -12.17 -0.64 3.61
CA THR A 36 -10.92 0.12 3.58
C THR A 36 -11.24 1.59 3.38
N GLU A 37 -10.63 2.48 4.15
CA GLU A 37 -10.78 3.93 3.99
C GLU A 37 -9.40 4.58 4.00
N TRP A 38 -9.24 5.60 3.16
CA TRP A 38 -7.96 6.21 2.85
C TRP A 38 -8.19 7.73 2.78
N ASP A 39 -7.32 8.51 3.39
CA ASP A 39 -7.26 9.96 3.30
C ASP A 39 -5.81 10.35 3.04
N SER A 40 -5.49 10.71 1.79
CA SER A 40 -4.12 10.92 1.35
C SER A 40 -3.99 12.19 0.52
N ALA A 41 -2.80 12.77 0.54
CA ALA A 41 -2.47 13.91 -0.29
C ALA A 41 -1.05 13.79 -0.84
N LEU A 42 -0.88 14.30 -2.06
CA LEU A 42 0.31 14.17 -2.88
C LEU A 42 0.74 15.53 -3.41
N THR A 43 2.05 15.81 -3.36
CA THR A 43 2.69 16.90 -4.09
C THR A 43 3.64 16.31 -5.13
N ARG A 44 3.27 16.44 -6.41
CA ARG A 44 4.07 15.99 -7.55
C ARG A 44 4.92 17.14 -8.06
N PHE A 45 6.17 16.85 -8.41
CA PHE A 45 7.10 17.82 -8.95
C PHE A 45 7.78 17.31 -10.23
N ALA A 46 8.13 18.24 -11.08
CA ALA A 46 8.83 17.98 -12.34
C ALA A 46 9.65 19.22 -12.71
N ASN A 47 10.83 19.02 -13.29
CA ASN A 47 11.72 20.10 -13.69
C ASN A 47 12.03 21.09 -12.55
N ASN A 48 12.30 20.57 -11.34
CA ASN A 48 12.59 21.36 -10.13
C ASN A 48 11.44 22.29 -9.67
N GLY A 49 10.20 22.02 -10.08
CA GLY A 49 9.03 22.78 -9.65
C GLY A 49 7.85 21.87 -9.34
N ILE A 50 7.02 22.30 -8.39
CA ILE A 50 5.75 21.63 -8.11
C ILE A 50 4.88 21.70 -9.37
N HIS A 51 4.42 20.54 -9.81
CA HIS A 51 3.62 20.36 -11.02
C HIS A 51 2.15 20.11 -10.72
N GLN A 52 1.86 19.39 -9.63
CA GLN A 52 0.50 18.99 -9.27
C GLN A 52 0.38 18.80 -7.76
N ASN A 53 -0.78 19.15 -7.21
CA ASN A 53 -1.19 18.77 -5.86
C ASN A 53 -2.54 18.08 -5.92
N VAL A 54 -2.67 16.95 -5.23
CA VAL A 54 -3.91 16.16 -5.15
C VAL A 54 -4.18 15.84 -3.69
N ALA A 55 -5.44 15.87 -3.30
CA ALA A 55 -5.91 15.28 -2.05
C ALA A 55 -7.10 14.39 -2.40
N GLU A 56 -7.07 13.16 -1.91
CA GLU A 56 -8.08 12.15 -2.16
C GLU A 56 -8.54 11.55 -0.85
N ARG A 57 -9.85 11.34 -0.76
CA ARG A 57 -10.45 10.52 0.26
C ARG A 57 -11.39 9.55 -0.41
N ASP A 58 -11.24 8.27 -0.09
CA ASP A 58 -12.15 7.25 -0.57
C ASP A 58 -12.39 6.18 0.50
N VAL A 59 -13.51 5.51 0.37
CA VAL A 59 -13.85 4.33 1.15
C VAL A 59 -14.24 3.22 0.19
N SER A 60 -13.84 1.99 0.43
CA SER A 60 -14.27 0.82 -0.31
C SER A 60 -14.90 -0.17 0.67
N VAL A 61 -16.15 -0.54 0.41
CA VAL A 61 -16.85 -1.61 1.14
C VAL A 61 -16.98 -2.78 0.18
N ARG A 62 -16.27 -3.85 0.45
CA ARG A 62 -16.33 -5.11 -0.28
C ARG A 62 -17.11 -6.13 0.54
N VAL A 63 -18.19 -6.65 -0.03
CA VAL A 63 -19.04 -7.68 0.58
C VAL A 63 -18.86 -8.99 -0.15
N ARG A 64 -18.51 -10.04 0.59
CA ARG A 64 -18.46 -11.42 0.10
C ARG A 64 -19.55 -12.22 0.80
N VAL A 65 -20.39 -12.89 0.03
CA VAL A 65 -21.43 -13.81 0.54
C VAL A 65 -21.16 -15.23 0.08
N VAL A 66 -21.52 -16.20 0.91
CA VAL A 66 -21.60 -17.61 0.53
C VAL A 66 -23.05 -18.05 0.69
N LYS A 67 -23.69 -18.38 -0.44
CA LYS A 67 -25.08 -18.83 -0.52
C LYS A 67 -25.18 -20.16 -1.26
N ASP A 68 -25.73 -21.19 -0.61
CA ASP A 68 -25.99 -22.52 -1.21
C ASP A 68 -24.78 -23.17 -1.90
N GLY A 69 -23.59 -23.01 -1.33
CA GLY A 69 -22.36 -23.53 -1.93
C GLY A 69 -21.74 -22.64 -3.00
N LYS A 70 -22.20 -21.39 -3.14
CA LYS A 70 -21.82 -20.45 -4.19
C LYS A 70 -21.34 -19.13 -3.58
N THR A 71 -20.35 -18.50 -4.20
CA THR A 71 -19.77 -17.25 -3.71
C THR A 71 -20.20 -16.08 -4.58
N GLY A 72 -20.56 -14.96 -3.95
CA GLY A 72 -20.80 -13.71 -4.64
C GLY A 72 -20.06 -12.56 -3.98
N VAL A 73 -19.49 -11.67 -4.78
CA VAL A 73 -18.72 -10.52 -4.30
C VAL A 73 -19.20 -9.26 -5.02
N ALA A 74 -19.46 -8.21 -4.26
CA ALA A 74 -19.74 -6.88 -4.80
C ALA A 74 -19.06 -5.81 -3.94
N SER A 75 -18.87 -4.62 -4.51
CA SER A 75 -18.32 -3.47 -3.80
C SER A 75 -19.08 -2.17 -4.08
N ILE A 76 -18.91 -1.22 -3.16
CA ILE A 76 -19.36 0.18 -3.22
C ILE A 76 -18.30 1.08 -2.58
N ASN A 77 -18.42 2.38 -2.82
CA ASN A 77 -17.54 3.39 -2.23
C ASN A 77 -18.25 4.43 -1.35
N GLN A 78 -19.24 3.99 -0.56
CA GLN A 78 -19.97 4.88 0.33
C GLN A 78 -20.54 4.15 1.55
N LEU A 79 -20.52 4.82 2.70
CA LEU A 79 -21.04 4.30 3.98
C LEU A 79 -22.50 4.73 4.21
N LYS A 80 -23.37 4.51 3.22
CA LYS A 80 -24.81 4.82 3.32
C LYS A 80 -25.63 3.54 3.42
N GLU A 81 -26.67 3.56 4.25
CA GLU A 81 -27.57 2.41 4.45
C GLU A 81 -28.17 1.89 3.13
N THR A 82 -28.64 2.80 2.26
CA THR A 82 -29.19 2.41 0.95
C THR A 82 -28.16 1.73 0.04
N ALA A 83 -26.89 2.14 0.14
CA ALA A 83 -25.80 1.53 -0.60
C ALA A 83 -25.40 0.17 -0.02
N ALA A 84 -25.43 0.03 1.32
CA ALA A 84 -25.19 -1.24 2.00
C ALA A 84 -26.20 -2.32 1.56
N GLN A 85 -27.49 -1.96 1.51
CA GLN A 85 -28.55 -2.85 1.02
C GLN A 85 -28.34 -3.20 -0.46
N ASP A 86 -27.89 -2.24 -1.27
CA ASP A 86 -27.64 -2.45 -2.69
C ASP A 86 -26.45 -3.38 -2.96
N VAL A 87 -25.31 -3.19 -2.27
CA VAL A 87 -24.12 -4.04 -2.44
C VAL A 87 -24.41 -5.48 -1.99
N LEU A 88 -25.15 -5.64 -0.90
CA LEU A 88 -25.57 -6.96 -0.40
C LEU A 88 -26.48 -7.65 -1.42
N ARG A 89 -27.48 -6.95 -1.97
CA ARG A 89 -28.36 -7.49 -3.02
C ARG A 89 -27.56 -7.92 -4.25
N ARG A 90 -26.60 -7.11 -4.68
CA ARG A 90 -25.72 -7.45 -5.82
C ARG A 90 -24.85 -8.67 -5.53
N ALA A 91 -24.23 -8.75 -4.34
CA ALA A 91 -23.44 -9.91 -3.96
C ALA A 91 -24.28 -11.21 -3.96
N ILE A 92 -25.51 -11.17 -3.44
CA ILE A 92 -26.43 -12.32 -3.46
C ILE A 92 -26.82 -12.71 -4.89
N ALA A 93 -27.18 -11.72 -5.73
CA ALA A 93 -27.53 -11.98 -7.13
C ALA A 93 -26.36 -12.61 -7.90
N ILE A 94 -25.12 -12.18 -7.64
CA ILE A 94 -23.92 -12.80 -8.20
C ILE A 94 -23.79 -14.24 -7.72
N ALA A 95 -23.93 -14.50 -6.41
CA ALA A 95 -23.86 -15.84 -5.86
C ALA A 95 -24.89 -16.77 -6.51
N ASP A 96 -26.13 -16.32 -6.73
CA ASP A 96 -27.19 -17.11 -7.35
C ASP A 96 -26.85 -17.56 -8.78
N LEU A 97 -26.11 -16.73 -9.52
CA LEU A 97 -25.67 -16.98 -10.90
C LEU A 97 -24.39 -17.84 -11.01
N GLN A 98 -23.62 -17.99 -9.92
CA GLN A 98 -22.40 -18.80 -9.95
C GLN A 98 -22.69 -20.31 -9.95
N PRO A 99 -21.79 -21.14 -10.49
CA PRO A 99 -21.79 -22.57 -10.20
C PRO A 99 -21.42 -22.82 -8.74
N LYS A 100 -21.76 -24.00 -8.22
CA LYS A 100 -21.20 -24.45 -6.94
C LYS A 100 -19.71 -24.73 -7.12
N GLY A 101 -18.90 -24.33 -6.15
CA GLY A 101 -17.45 -24.50 -6.19
C GLY A 101 -16.89 -24.98 -4.86
N GLU A 102 -15.58 -25.19 -4.83
CA GLU A 102 -14.85 -25.38 -3.59
C GLU A 102 -14.88 -24.08 -2.79
N LEU A 103 -15.39 -24.16 -1.54
CA LEU A 103 -15.54 -23.01 -0.68
C LEU A 103 -14.38 -22.92 0.29
N VAL A 104 -13.72 -21.76 0.32
CA VAL A 104 -12.85 -21.39 1.43
C VAL A 104 -13.75 -20.88 2.57
N PRO A 105 -13.80 -21.59 3.72
CA PRO A 105 -14.66 -21.17 4.83
C PRO A 105 -14.21 -19.82 5.38
N MET A 106 -15.15 -18.99 5.81
CA MET A 106 -14.81 -17.77 6.54
C MET A 106 -14.13 -18.12 7.88
N PRO A 107 -13.13 -17.34 8.33
CA PRO A 107 -12.48 -17.60 9.60
C PRO A 107 -13.43 -17.31 10.77
N GLY A 108 -13.34 -18.12 11.83
CA GLY A 108 -13.96 -17.80 13.12
C GLY A 108 -13.15 -16.75 13.90
N PRO A 109 -13.64 -16.31 15.07
CA PRO A 109 -12.93 -15.35 15.92
C PRO A 109 -11.53 -15.85 16.26
N ALA A 110 -10.52 -15.01 15.98
CA ALA A 110 -9.12 -15.28 16.26
C ALA A 110 -8.50 -14.13 17.07
N LYS A 111 -7.41 -14.42 17.78
CA LYS A 111 -6.64 -13.36 18.44
C LYS A 111 -5.91 -12.55 17.37
N SER A 112 -6.10 -11.23 17.39
CA SER A 112 -5.27 -10.28 16.65
C SER A 112 -4.22 -9.68 17.58
N HIS A 113 -3.04 -9.39 17.06
CA HIS A 113 -2.00 -8.66 17.77
C HIS A 113 -2.07 -7.18 17.35
N PRO A 114 -2.04 -6.23 18.29
CA PRO A 114 -1.97 -4.82 17.92
C PRO A 114 -0.62 -4.52 17.26
N VAL A 115 -0.66 -3.70 16.21
CA VAL A 115 0.51 -3.17 15.53
C VAL A 115 0.44 -1.65 15.62
N GLU A 116 1.50 -1.04 16.14
CA GLU A 116 1.61 0.42 16.25
C GLU A 116 1.92 1.01 14.87
N ALA A 117 0.92 1.35 14.06
CA ALA A 117 1.15 1.82 12.68
C ALA A 117 0.76 3.30 12.46
N TRP A 118 0.59 4.08 13.52
CA TRP A 118 0.02 5.43 13.46
C TRP A 118 1.00 6.52 13.93
N SER A 119 1.06 7.62 13.19
CA SER A 119 1.70 8.87 13.60
C SER A 119 0.75 10.07 13.42
N ASP A 120 0.51 10.80 14.51
CA ASP A 120 -0.27 12.04 14.45
C ASP A 120 0.41 13.11 13.57
N ALA A 121 1.75 13.09 13.48
CA ALA A 121 2.49 14.02 12.63
C ALA A 121 2.20 13.77 11.14
N THR A 122 2.14 12.50 10.73
CA THR A 122 1.79 12.10 9.36
C THR A 122 0.32 12.37 9.08
N ALA A 123 -0.58 11.99 9.99
CA ALA A 123 -2.02 12.22 9.83
C ALA A 123 -2.42 13.71 9.76
N ALA A 124 -1.59 14.60 10.34
CA ALA A 124 -1.77 16.05 10.32
C ALA A 124 -0.89 16.76 9.27
N ALA A 125 -0.20 16.01 8.40
CA ALA A 125 0.74 16.57 7.46
C ALA A 125 0.08 17.55 6.47
N THR A 126 0.64 18.74 6.40
CA THR A 126 0.12 19.86 5.64
C THR A 126 0.66 19.91 4.21
N PRO A 127 -0.05 20.55 3.26
CA PRO A 127 0.51 20.86 1.94
C PRO A 127 1.84 21.60 2.01
N GLU A 128 2.00 22.52 2.97
CA GLU A 128 3.22 23.28 3.18
C GLU A 128 4.39 22.38 3.59
N GLN A 129 4.17 21.44 4.53
CA GLN A 129 5.21 20.46 4.89
C GLN A 129 5.63 19.58 3.70
N ARG A 130 4.69 19.19 2.85
CA ARG A 130 5.03 18.44 1.63
C ARG A 130 5.79 19.30 0.62
N ALA A 131 5.40 20.56 0.45
CA ALA A 131 6.10 21.51 -0.40
C ALA A 131 7.54 21.75 0.08
N ASP A 132 7.74 21.91 1.40
CA ASP A 132 9.05 22.08 2.03
C ASP A 132 9.97 20.86 1.84
N PHE A 133 9.41 19.65 1.76
CA PHE A 133 10.15 18.43 1.44
C PHE A 133 10.61 18.45 -0.02
N VAL A 134 9.67 18.72 -0.93
CA VAL A 134 9.93 18.79 -2.38
C VAL A 134 10.91 19.91 -2.72
N GLU A 135 10.82 21.06 -2.04
CA GLU A 135 11.71 22.20 -2.25
C GLU A 135 13.17 21.83 -1.96
N ALA A 136 13.44 21.05 -0.91
CA ALA A 136 14.81 20.65 -0.58
C ALA A 136 15.47 19.89 -1.73
N ILE A 137 14.74 18.93 -2.33
CA ILE A 137 15.20 18.15 -3.49
C ILE A 137 15.38 19.07 -4.71
N CYS A 138 14.34 19.84 -5.06
CA CYS A 138 14.33 20.67 -6.26
C CYS A 138 15.41 21.76 -6.23
N ALA A 139 15.62 22.40 -5.08
CA ALA A 139 16.62 23.45 -4.91
C ALA A 139 18.04 22.88 -4.98
N LYS A 140 18.31 21.73 -4.34
CA LYS A 140 19.61 21.06 -4.42
C LYS A 140 19.91 20.59 -5.85
N ALA A 141 18.95 19.94 -6.52
CA ALA A 141 19.10 19.50 -7.90
C ALA A 141 19.34 20.69 -8.85
N GLY A 142 18.58 21.79 -8.70
CA GLY A 142 18.77 23.00 -9.48
C GLY A 142 20.16 23.64 -9.30
N ARG A 143 20.69 23.69 -8.07
CA ARG A 143 22.06 24.15 -7.80
C ARG A 143 23.13 23.26 -8.45
N ALA A 144 22.86 21.98 -8.58
CA ALA A 144 23.73 21.01 -9.26
C ALA A 144 23.57 21.02 -10.80
N GLY A 145 22.69 21.86 -11.37
CA GLY A 145 22.41 21.87 -12.81
C GLY A 145 21.59 20.66 -13.29
N LEU A 146 20.93 19.95 -12.38
CA LEU A 146 20.12 18.77 -12.65
C LEU A 146 18.62 19.08 -12.57
N LYS A 147 17.79 18.13 -13.00
CA LYS A 147 16.32 18.24 -12.98
C LYS A 147 15.71 17.12 -12.13
N ALA A 148 14.95 17.50 -11.11
CA ALA A 148 14.24 16.58 -10.24
C ALA A 148 12.79 16.35 -10.68
N PHE A 149 12.34 15.12 -10.54
CA PHE A 149 10.99 14.63 -10.82
C PHE A 149 10.60 13.66 -9.72
N GLY A 150 9.33 13.65 -9.34
CA GLY A 150 8.88 12.73 -8.31
C GLY A 150 7.57 13.14 -7.68
N ALA A 151 7.25 12.48 -6.57
CA ALA A 151 6.09 12.83 -5.79
C ALA A 151 6.30 12.48 -4.31
N PHE A 152 5.86 13.39 -3.44
CA PHE A 152 5.84 13.17 -1.99
C PHE A 152 4.40 13.08 -1.52
N SER A 153 4.06 11.98 -0.84
CA SER A 153 2.73 11.68 -0.36
C SER A 153 2.72 11.53 1.16
N THR A 154 1.61 11.92 1.77
CA THR A 154 1.31 11.67 3.18
C THR A 154 -0.14 11.28 3.30
N GLY A 155 -0.45 10.26 4.09
CA GLY A 155 -1.82 9.83 4.25
C GLY A 155 -2.06 8.99 5.51
N ALA A 156 -3.33 8.67 5.69
CA ALA A 156 -3.81 7.77 6.69
C ALA A 156 -4.78 6.78 6.05
N GLU A 157 -4.75 5.56 6.54
CA GLU A 157 -5.62 4.49 6.11
C GLU A 157 -6.24 3.78 7.30
N GLN A 158 -7.36 3.11 7.05
CA GLN A 158 -7.90 2.15 7.98
C GLN A 158 -8.56 0.98 7.29
N LEU A 159 -8.52 -0.16 7.97
CA LEU A 159 -9.11 -1.41 7.55
C LEU A 159 -10.03 -1.91 8.66
N ALA A 160 -11.27 -2.26 8.31
CA ALA A 160 -12.17 -3.01 9.18
C ALA A 160 -12.65 -4.26 8.46
N ILE A 161 -12.50 -5.42 9.08
CA ILE A 161 -13.03 -6.69 8.57
C ILE A 161 -14.01 -7.27 9.58
N ALA A 162 -15.18 -7.68 9.10
CA ALA A 162 -16.21 -8.33 9.90
C ALA A 162 -16.82 -9.51 9.17
N ASN A 163 -17.25 -10.54 9.89
CA ASN A 163 -18.00 -11.64 9.27
C ASN A 163 -19.10 -12.22 10.18
N SER A 164 -19.99 -12.98 9.57
CA SER A 164 -21.15 -13.62 10.23
C SER A 164 -20.77 -14.71 11.24
N LEU A 165 -19.49 -15.08 11.37
CA LEU A 165 -18.99 -16.02 12.37
C LEU A 165 -18.48 -15.31 13.64
N GLY A 166 -18.64 -13.99 13.73
CA GLY A 166 -18.28 -13.20 14.91
C GLY A 166 -16.89 -12.57 14.86
N VAL A 167 -16.25 -12.52 13.68
CA VAL A 167 -15.01 -11.76 13.50
C VAL A 167 -15.35 -10.27 13.40
N PHE A 168 -14.61 -9.44 14.14
CA PHE A 168 -14.48 -8.02 13.89
C PHE A 168 -13.06 -7.58 14.28
N HIS A 169 -12.28 -7.13 13.29
CA HIS A 169 -10.97 -6.50 13.51
C HIS A 169 -10.92 -5.15 12.82
N HIS A 170 -10.19 -4.24 13.44
CA HIS A 170 -9.98 -2.89 12.94
C HIS A 170 -8.52 -2.50 13.14
N HIS A 171 -7.95 -1.87 12.13
CA HIS A 171 -6.58 -1.38 12.12
C HIS A 171 -6.53 -0.01 11.45
N ARG A 172 -5.60 0.82 11.89
CA ARG A 172 -5.33 2.15 11.31
C ARG A 172 -3.83 2.30 11.15
N SER A 173 -3.44 2.93 10.05
CA SER A 173 -2.05 3.22 9.73
C SER A 173 -1.91 4.62 9.15
N THR A 174 -0.71 5.18 9.23
CA THR A 174 -0.30 6.36 8.48
C THR A 174 0.93 6.04 7.67
N GLU A 175 1.09 6.72 6.55
CA GLU A 175 2.23 6.54 5.68
C GLU A 175 2.67 7.88 5.09
N ALA A 176 3.98 8.09 5.02
CA ALA A 176 4.62 9.09 4.21
C ALA A 176 5.56 8.41 3.22
N THR A 177 5.42 8.70 1.93
CA THR A 177 6.25 8.08 0.88
C THR A 177 6.76 9.12 -0.10
N ILE A 178 8.02 8.97 -0.51
CA ILE A 178 8.68 9.80 -1.50
C ILE A 178 9.33 8.91 -2.54
N ASN A 179 9.01 9.16 -3.80
CA ASN A 179 9.72 8.61 -4.94
C ASN A 179 10.32 9.76 -5.75
N THR A 180 11.61 9.69 -6.08
CA THR A 180 12.28 10.73 -6.84
C THR A 180 13.30 10.21 -7.83
N VAL A 181 13.33 10.85 -9.00
CA VAL A 181 14.35 10.70 -10.03
C VAL A 181 14.99 12.06 -10.28
N VAL A 182 16.32 12.11 -10.25
CA VAL A 182 17.09 13.29 -10.67
C VAL A 182 17.82 12.96 -11.95
N MET A 183 17.70 13.83 -12.95
CA MET A 183 18.26 13.64 -14.29
C MET A 183 19.27 14.74 -14.62
N GLY A 184 20.39 14.34 -15.22
CA GLY A 184 21.31 15.24 -15.93
C GLY A 184 21.17 15.10 -17.44
N GLU A 185 22.25 15.34 -18.18
CA GLU A 185 22.29 15.25 -19.64
C GLU A 185 22.31 13.80 -20.12
N ALA A 186 23.11 12.94 -19.49
CA ALA A 186 23.38 11.57 -19.94
C ALA A 186 23.27 10.51 -18.84
N GLY A 187 22.63 10.84 -17.72
CA GLY A 187 22.46 9.93 -16.58
C GLY A 187 21.37 10.39 -15.62
N SER A 188 20.96 9.47 -14.75
CA SER A 188 19.95 9.72 -13.72
C SER A 188 20.26 9.00 -12.41
N GLY A 189 19.65 9.46 -11.32
CA GLY A 189 19.64 8.81 -10.02
C GLY A 189 18.22 8.60 -9.56
N TYR A 190 18.00 7.52 -8.81
CA TYR A 190 16.71 7.14 -8.22
C TYR A 190 16.85 7.03 -6.71
N ALA A 191 15.83 7.47 -5.98
CA ALA A 191 15.67 7.20 -4.56
C ALA A 191 14.20 7.06 -4.19
N ASP A 192 13.94 6.21 -3.19
CA ASP A 192 12.62 5.94 -2.64
C ASP A 192 12.70 5.77 -1.13
N ARG A 193 11.74 6.32 -0.38
CA ARG A 193 11.63 6.10 1.08
C ARG A 193 10.17 6.08 1.49
N SER A 194 9.87 5.27 2.50
CA SER A 194 8.60 5.27 3.20
C SER A 194 8.82 5.31 4.72
N ALA A 195 7.86 5.85 5.44
CA ALA A 195 7.84 5.81 6.90
C ALA A 195 6.40 5.93 7.42
N ILE A 196 6.13 5.37 8.59
CA ILE A 196 4.87 5.63 9.30
C ILE A 196 4.84 7.07 9.83
N ASP A 197 5.97 7.55 10.35
CA ASP A 197 6.14 8.91 10.83
C ASP A 197 6.90 9.76 9.82
N VAL A 198 6.25 10.79 9.27
CA VAL A 198 6.84 11.71 8.29
C VAL A 198 8.13 12.36 8.78
N ARG A 199 8.34 12.45 10.10
CA ARG A 199 9.55 13.02 10.72
C ARG A 199 10.78 12.11 10.63
N GLU A 200 10.57 10.82 10.33
CA GLU A 200 11.66 9.86 10.11
C GLU A 200 12.28 10.00 8.71
N LEU A 201 11.61 10.71 7.80
CA LEU A 201 12.12 10.97 6.46
C LEU A 201 13.06 12.19 6.43
N ASP A 202 14.36 11.93 6.31
CA ASP A 202 15.37 12.97 6.11
C ASP A 202 15.41 13.41 4.64
N LYS A 203 14.76 14.54 4.36
CA LYS A 203 14.70 15.16 3.03
C LYS A 203 16.07 15.56 2.49
N ASP A 204 17.00 15.95 3.35
CA ASP A 204 18.31 16.42 2.93
C ASP A 204 19.21 15.25 2.53
N SER A 205 19.21 14.18 3.34
CA SER A 205 19.92 12.93 3.04
C SER A 205 19.39 12.29 1.76
N LEU A 206 18.07 12.21 1.58
CA LEU A 206 17.47 11.66 0.36
C LEU A 206 17.85 12.48 -0.88
N ALA A 207 17.82 13.81 -0.77
CA ALA A 207 18.22 14.69 -1.86
C ALA A 207 19.70 14.51 -2.23
N ASP A 208 20.58 14.38 -1.24
CA ASP A 208 22.01 14.18 -1.46
C ASP A 208 22.28 12.82 -2.14
N GLU A 209 21.61 11.75 -1.71
CA GLU A 209 21.71 10.41 -2.33
C GLU A 209 21.31 10.43 -3.81
N VAL A 210 20.10 10.93 -4.13
CA VAL A 210 19.59 10.88 -5.50
C VAL A 210 20.41 11.77 -6.45
N ILE A 211 20.93 12.91 -5.94
CA ILE A 211 21.79 13.82 -6.71
C ILE A 211 23.17 13.20 -6.95
N ASP A 212 23.79 12.61 -5.93
CA ASP A 212 25.07 11.92 -6.07
C ASP A 212 24.98 10.80 -7.12
N LYS A 213 23.94 9.96 -7.05
CA LYS A 213 23.67 8.92 -8.04
C LYS A 213 23.55 9.49 -9.44
N ALA A 214 22.78 10.56 -9.61
CA ALA A 214 22.62 11.22 -10.90
C ALA A 214 23.93 11.78 -11.46
N GLN A 215 24.77 12.38 -10.61
CA GLN A 215 26.07 12.93 -11.00
C GLN A 215 27.05 11.83 -11.42
N ARG A 216 27.16 10.76 -10.62
CA ARG A 216 28.03 9.61 -10.95
C ARG A 216 27.63 8.94 -12.26
N ASN A 217 26.34 8.95 -12.60
CA ASN A 217 25.82 8.29 -13.80
C ASN A 217 25.96 9.11 -15.09
N GLN A 218 26.47 10.35 -15.08
CA GLN A 218 26.55 11.19 -16.30
C GLN A 218 27.48 10.66 -17.39
N ASN A 219 28.49 9.85 -17.04
CA ASN A 219 29.51 9.38 -17.97
C ASN A 219 29.54 7.84 -18.07
N ALA A 220 28.39 7.19 -17.92
CA ALA A 220 28.27 5.75 -18.04
C ALA A 220 28.83 5.27 -19.40
N GLN A 221 29.62 4.20 -19.36
CA GLN A 221 30.20 3.59 -20.55
C GLN A 221 29.41 2.33 -20.92
N PRO A 222 29.21 2.05 -22.22
CA PRO A 222 28.61 0.80 -22.62
C PRO A 222 29.49 -0.38 -22.19
N VAL A 223 28.84 -1.48 -21.85
CA VAL A 223 29.48 -2.79 -21.62
C VAL A 223 29.01 -3.75 -22.69
N GLU A 224 29.90 -4.64 -23.13
CA GLU A 224 29.54 -5.67 -24.10
C GLU A 224 28.61 -6.72 -23.47
N PRO A 225 27.73 -7.38 -24.25
CA PRO A 225 26.94 -8.49 -23.73
C PRO A 225 27.84 -9.62 -23.18
N GLY A 226 27.47 -10.16 -22.02
CA GLY A 226 28.23 -11.23 -21.37
C GLY A 226 27.77 -11.51 -19.94
N ASP A 227 28.45 -12.44 -19.29
CA ASP A 227 28.21 -12.77 -17.89
C ASP A 227 29.08 -11.90 -16.99
N TYR A 228 28.45 -11.16 -16.09
CA TYR A 228 29.12 -10.25 -15.16
C TYR A 228 28.71 -10.56 -13.73
N GLU A 229 29.65 -10.40 -12.80
CA GLU A 229 29.30 -10.26 -11.40
C GLU A 229 28.64 -8.89 -11.21
N VAL A 230 27.42 -8.90 -10.66
CA VAL A 230 26.64 -7.69 -10.42
C VAL A 230 26.41 -7.50 -8.93
N VAL A 231 26.57 -6.26 -8.48
CA VAL A 231 26.16 -5.86 -7.13
C VAL A 231 24.86 -5.08 -7.29
N LEU A 232 23.78 -5.65 -6.77
CA LEU A 232 22.47 -5.00 -6.75
C LEU A 232 22.36 -4.07 -5.55
N GLU A 233 21.96 -2.83 -5.81
CA GLU A 233 21.61 -1.87 -4.76
C GLU A 233 20.29 -2.27 -4.07
N GLU A 234 20.06 -1.77 -2.86
CA GLU A 234 18.88 -2.10 -2.04
C GLU A 234 17.55 -1.96 -2.80
N TYR A 235 17.38 -0.94 -3.64
CA TYR A 235 16.14 -0.75 -4.41
C TYR A 235 15.91 -1.86 -5.44
N ALA A 236 16.97 -2.31 -6.11
CA ALA A 236 16.87 -3.40 -7.08
C ALA A 236 16.56 -4.73 -6.39
N VAL A 237 17.11 -4.94 -5.19
CA VAL A 237 16.80 -6.13 -4.37
C VAL A 237 15.35 -6.08 -3.87
N ALA A 238 14.87 -4.91 -3.41
CA ALA A 238 13.50 -4.74 -2.97
C ALA A 238 12.49 -5.03 -4.10
N GLU A 239 12.70 -4.47 -5.29
CA GLU A 239 11.85 -4.72 -6.46
C GLU A 239 11.89 -6.21 -6.88
N MET A 240 13.06 -6.83 -6.86
CA MET A 240 13.19 -8.27 -7.12
C MET A 240 12.36 -9.10 -6.12
N LEU A 241 12.42 -8.78 -4.82
CA LEU A 241 11.65 -9.47 -3.78
C LEU A 241 10.14 -9.26 -3.94
N GLU A 242 9.71 -8.07 -4.34
CA GLU A 242 8.30 -7.78 -4.67
C GLU A 242 7.80 -8.70 -5.79
N PHE A 243 8.55 -8.80 -6.88
CA PHE A 243 8.19 -9.70 -7.99
C PHE A 243 8.19 -11.17 -7.57
N LEU A 244 9.20 -11.62 -6.80
CA LEU A 244 9.25 -13.00 -6.29
C LEU A 244 8.05 -13.32 -5.39
N SER A 245 7.66 -12.37 -4.54
CA SER A 245 6.48 -12.50 -3.67
C SER A 245 5.20 -12.64 -4.49
N PHE A 246 5.01 -11.75 -5.47
CA PHE A 246 3.84 -11.74 -6.34
C PHE A 246 3.67 -13.04 -7.14
N ILE A 247 4.76 -13.58 -7.69
CA ILE A 247 4.70 -14.76 -8.55
C ILE A 247 4.70 -16.09 -7.77
N GLY A 248 5.36 -16.15 -6.62
CA GLY A 248 5.79 -17.43 -6.03
C GLY A 248 5.34 -17.71 -4.60
N PHE A 249 5.24 -16.70 -3.74
CA PHE A 249 5.07 -16.95 -2.30
C PHE A 249 3.61 -17.21 -1.87
N GLY A 250 2.65 -16.99 -2.76
CA GLY A 250 1.22 -17.22 -2.47
C GLY A 250 0.81 -18.69 -2.50
N ALA A 251 0.05 -19.12 -1.48
CA ALA A 251 -0.49 -20.49 -1.40
C ALA A 251 -1.35 -20.88 -2.63
N LEU A 252 -2.14 -19.94 -3.16
CA LEU A 252 -2.96 -20.18 -4.35
C LEU A 252 -2.08 -20.47 -5.58
N ALA A 253 -0.96 -19.75 -5.75
CA ALA A 253 -0.04 -20.00 -6.84
C ALA A 253 0.61 -21.38 -6.72
N ALA A 254 0.89 -21.85 -5.50
CA ALA A 254 1.37 -23.22 -5.28
C ALA A 254 0.29 -24.27 -5.58
N GLN A 255 -0.95 -24.06 -5.13
CA GLN A 255 -2.07 -24.98 -5.36
C GLN A 255 -2.44 -25.11 -6.84
N GLU A 256 -2.28 -24.04 -7.61
CA GLU A 256 -2.52 -24.02 -9.06
C GLU A 256 -1.26 -24.36 -9.89
N GLU A 257 -0.17 -24.79 -9.25
CA GLU A 257 1.09 -25.15 -9.91
C GLU A 257 1.72 -24.01 -10.75
N ARG A 258 1.47 -22.76 -10.35
CA ARG A 258 2.01 -21.54 -10.97
C ARG A 258 3.22 -20.97 -10.23
N SER A 259 3.45 -21.39 -8.99
CA SER A 259 4.57 -20.95 -8.18
C SER A 259 5.89 -21.60 -8.64
N PHE A 260 7.00 -20.86 -8.56
CA PHE A 260 8.34 -21.41 -8.76
C PHE A 260 8.87 -22.18 -7.55
N MET A 261 8.19 -22.10 -6.40
CA MET A 261 8.67 -22.67 -5.14
C MET A 261 8.67 -24.20 -5.19
N ARG A 262 9.81 -24.79 -4.79
CA ARG A 262 9.97 -26.24 -4.63
C ARG A 262 10.06 -26.56 -3.14
N LEU A 263 8.91 -26.77 -2.52
CA LEU A 263 8.82 -26.96 -1.06
C LEU A 263 9.69 -28.14 -0.60
N GLY A 264 10.54 -27.90 0.40
CA GLY A 264 11.49 -28.88 0.92
C GLY A 264 12.82 -28.95 0.15
N GLU A 265 12.98 -28.20 -0.93
CA GLU A 265 14.22 -28.08 -1.68
C GLU A 265 14.84 -26.69 -1.55
N ARG A 266 16.17 -26.62 -1.62
CA ARG A 266 16.89 -25.34 -1.66
C ARG A 266 16.89 -24.78 -3.08
N ILE A 267 16.36 -23.57 -3.23
CA ILE A 267 16.25 -22.88 -4.52
C ILE A 267 17.01 -21.54 -4.59
N THR A 268 17.63 -21.11 -3.48
CA THR A 268 18.47 -19.91 -3.35
C THR A 268 19.91 -20.31 -2.99
N GLY A 269 20.83 -19.33 -2.93
CA GLY A 269 22.17 -19.51 -2.36
C GLY A 269 22.13 -19.84 -0.86
N GLU A 270 23.19 -20.46 -0.31
CA GLU A 270 23.24 -20.89 1.10
C GLU A 270 23.23 -19.71 2.10
N ASN A 271 23.44 -18.50 1.60
CA ASN A 271 23.52 -17.26 2.36
C ASN A 271 22.23 -16.42 2.30
N ILE A 272 21.14 -16.97 1.75
CA ILE A 272 19.87 -16.25 1.54
C ILE A 272 18.74 -16.94 2.29
N ASP A 273 18.26 -16.25 3.32
CA ASP A 273 17.03 -16.57 4.04
C ASP A 273 15.99 -15.48 3.77
N ILE A 274 14.75 -15.89 3.47
CA ILE A 274 13.61 -14.99 3.24
C ILE A 274 12.49 -15.43 4.18
N TRP A 275 11.95 -14.51 4.97
CA TRP A 275 10.80 -14.75 5.83
C TRP A 275 9.82 -13.57 5.76
N ASP A 276 8.56 -13.85 6.08
CA ASP A 276 7.50 -12.87 6.23
C ASP A 276 7.14 -12.77 7.72
N ASP A 277 7.26 -11.58 8.29
CA ASP A 277 6.87 -11.30 9.68
C ASP A 277 5.98 -10.06 9.73
N GLY A 278 4.66 -10.28 9.64
CA GLY A 278 3.66 -9.21 9.75
C GLY A 278 3.57 -8.55 11.14
N LEU A 279 4.40 -8.96 12.11
CA LEU A 279 4.47 -8.38 13.45
C LEU A 279 5.83 -7.72 13.75
N ASP A 280 6.73 -7.58 12.76
CA ASP A 280 8.05 -6.98 12.97
C ASP A 280 7.90 -5.53 13.51
N PRO A 281 8.44 -5.21 14.71
CA PRO A 281 8.41 -3.86 15.25
C PRO A 281 9.30 -2.88 14.47
N LYS A 282 10.27 -3.37 13.69
CA LYS A 282 11.03 -2.57 12.72
C LYS A 282 10.15 -2.41 11.49
N LYS A 283 9.29 -1.40 11.58
CA LYS A 283 8.42 -0.93 10.50
C LYS A 283 9.22 -0.64 9.23
N CYS A 284 8.55 -0.60 8.08
CA CYS A 284 9.11 -0.15 6.80
C CYS A 284 9.92 1.15 7.00
N ASN A 285 11.25 1.00 6.99
CA ASN A 285 12.27 2.05 7.01
C ASN A 285 13.05 1.96 5.70
#